data_AF-A0A1V5YXG1-F1
#
_entry.id   AF-A0A1V5YXG1-F1
#
_cell.length_a   1.000
_cell.length_b   1.000
_cell.length_c   1.000
_cell.angle_alpha   90.00
_cell.angle_beta   90.00
_cell.angle_gamma   90.00
#
_symmetry.space_group_name_H-M   'P 1'
#
loop_
_entity.id
_entity.type
_entity.pdbx_description
1 polymer ?
#
loop_
_entity_poly.entity_id
_entity_poly.type
_entity_poly.pdbx_seq_one_letter_code
_entity_poly.pdbx_strand_id
1 'polypeptide(L)'
;MTKSVPTPDYPAFFSALKERILLAHVSAARAVNHELVLLYWDIGQGIVEKQQTAGWGDGVVERLAADLRSAFPDMRGFSSANLWRMKQFYLTHTSAEFLAHVAQEMEKPKTSFLAQPVRETTVTGTASEQLAQAVRELVSAVPWGHHINALSRLTHPAALRHSCLRRNDDKRRE
;
A
#
# COMPACT_ATOMS: atom_id res chain seq x y z
N MET A 1 42.57 23.22 30.89
CA MET A 1 43.30 22.43 29.88
C MET A 1 42.82 20.98 29.97
N THR A 2 41.84 20.59 29.16
CA THR A 2 41.38 19.20 29.08
C THR A 2 42.39 18.39 28.27
N LYS A 3 43.16 17.53 28.95
CA LYS A 3 44.09 16.60 28.28
C LYS A 3 43.26 15.64 27.41
N SER A 4 43.48 15.68 26.10
CA SER A 4 42.97 14.69 25.15
C SER A 4 43.70 13.37 25.43
N VAL A 5 42.97 12.37 25.90
CA VAL A 5 43.49 11.00 26.04
C VAL A 5 43.37 10.34 24.67
N PRO A 6 44.48 9.86 24.06
CA PRO A 6 44.40 9.13 22.81
C PRO A 6 43.60 7.86 23.06
N THR A 7 42.43 7.77 22.43
CA THR A 7 41.54 6.61 22.50
C THR A 7 41.52 6.00 21.09
N PRO A 8 42.54 5.22 20.72
CA PRO A 8 42.78 4.80 19.33
C PRO A 8 41.64 3.94 18.75
N ASP A 9 40.85 3.32 19.62
CA ASP A 9 39.66 2.53 19.34
C ASP A 9 38.38 3.37 19.16
N TYR A 10 38.35 4.62 19.65
CA TYR A 10 37.18 5.49 19.58
C TYR A 10 36.65 5.71 18.15
N PRO A 11 37.48 5.99 17.12
CA PRO A 11 36.99 6.16 15.76
C PRO A 11 36.28 4.92 15.22
N ALA A 12 36.79 3.73 15.54
CA ALA A 12 36.18 2.45 15.14
C ALA A 12 34.85 2.23 15.87
N PHE A 13 34.80 2.47 17.18
CA PHE A 13 33.58 2.42 17.97
C PHE A 13 32.52 3.40 17.45
N PHE A 14 32.89 4.65 17.17
CA PHE A 14 31.99 5.67 16.64
C PHE A 14 31.46 5.29 15.25
N SER A 15 32.30 4.70 14.39
CA SER A 15 31.85 4.20 13.08
C SER A 15 30.83 3.07 13.21
N ALA A 16 31.11 2.09 14.08
CA ALA A 16 30.19 0.99 14.35
C ALA A 16 28.86 1.49 14.95
N LEU A 17 28.91 2.51 15.83
CA LEU A 17 27.70 3.11 16.40
C LEU A 17 26.86 3.82 15.34
N LYS A 18 27.47 4.59 14.43
CA LYS A 18 26.75 5.22 13.31
C LYS A 18 26.05 4.18 12.44
N GLU A 19 26.74 3.09 12.10
CA GLU A 19 26.16 2.01 11.30
C GLU A 19 24.96 1.38 12.00
N ARG A 20 25.09 1.06 13.29
CA ARG A 20 23.98 0.52 14.09
C ARG A 20 22.78 1.45 14.14
N ILE A 21 22.99 2.77 14.28
CA ILE A 21 21.91 3.77 14.26
C ILE A 21 21.21 3.78 12.89
N LEU A 22 21.97 3.79 11.80
CA LEU A 22 21.40 3.79 10.45
C LEU A 22 20.59 2.52 10.18
N LEU A 23 21.11 1.35 10.55
CA LEU A 23 20.41 0.08 10.41
C LEU A 23 19.11 0.05 11.25
N ALA A 24 19.16 0.54 12.49
CA ALA A 24 17.98 0.64 13.34
C ALA A 24 16.90 1.56 12.74
N HIS A 25 17.29 2.73 12.20
CA HIS A 25 16.36 3.63 11.53
C HIS A 25 15.74 3.00 10.27
N VAL A 26 16.53 2.31 9.44
CA VAL A 26 16.02 1.62 8.25
C VAL A 26 15.05 0.51 8.63
N SER A 27 15.36 -0.26 9.68
CA SER A 27 14.47 -1.30 10.18
C SER A 27 13.15 -0.74 10.70
N ALA A 28 13.19 0.33 11.50
CA ALA A 28 12.00 1.02 11.98
C ALA A 28 11.16 1.58 10.82
N ALA A 29 11.79 2.25 9.86
CA ALA A 29 11.11 2.80 8.69
C ALA A 29 10.44 1.71 7.83
N ARG A 30 11.07 0.54 7.69
CA ARG A 30 10.49 -0.61 6.99
C ARG A 30 9.26 -1.15 7.70
N ALA A 31 9.32 -1.34 9.01
CA ALA A 31 8.18 -1.82 9.80
C ALA A 31 7.00 -0.84 9.74
N VAL A 32 7.27 0.46 9.92
CA VAL A 32 6.24 1.50 9.82
C VAL A 32 5.64 1.55 8.41
N ASN A 33 6.46 1.44 7.37
CA ASN A 33 5.96 1.44 5.99
C ASN A 33 5.07 0.23 5.70
N HIS A 34 5.46 -0.96 6.18
CA HIS A 34 4.68 -2.19 6.02
C HIS A 34 3.28 -2.01 6.58
N GLU A 35 3.15 -1.61 7.84
CA GLU A 35 1.86 -1.34 8.49
C GLU A 35 1.07 -0.22 7.79
N LEU A 36 1.76 0.83 7.32
CA LEU A 36 1.11 1.93 6.62
C LEU A 36 0.46 1.48 5.30
N VAL A 37 1.15 0.64 4.52
CA VAL A 37 0.62 0.14 3.25
C VAL A 37 -0.54 -0.83 3.50
N LEU A 38 -0.46 -1.67 4.54
CA LEU A 38 -1.59 -2.53 4.94
C LEU A 38 -2.82 -1.71 5.35
N LEU A 39 -2.64 -0.66 6.17
CA LEU A 39 -3.73 0.24 6.53
C LEU A 39 -4.37 0.89 5.29
N TYR A 40 -3.55 1.33 4.33
CA TYR A 40 -4.04 1.94 3.10
C TYR A 40 -4.78 0.95 2.19
N TRP A 41 -4.35 -0.31 2.17
CA TRP A 41 -5.10 -1.39 1.54
C TRP A 41 -6.48 -1.53 2.17
N ASP A 42 -6.54 -1.65 3.50
CA ASP A 42 -7.78 -1.90 4.24
C ASP A 42 -8.77 -0.73 4.10
N ILE A 43 -8.29 0.51 4.09
CA ILE A 43 -9.13 1.68 3.80
C ILE A 43 -9.68 1.61 2.36
N GLY A 44 -8.83 1.28 1.39
CA GLY A 44 -9.24 1.13 0.00
C GLY A 44 -10.31 0.06 -0.19
N GLN A 45 -10.11 -1.10 0.44
CA GLN A 45 -11.07 -2.21 0.50
C GLN A 45 -12.40 -1.76 1.12
N GLY A 46 -12.37 -1.15 2.30
CA GLY A 46 -13.57 -0.70 3.01
C GLY A 46 -14.39 0.32 2.21
N ILE A 47 -13.72 1.22 1.48
CA ILE A 47 -14.41 2.16 0.57
C ILE A 47 -15.15 1.39 -0.53
N VAL A 48 -14.47 0.45 -1.20
CA VAL A 48 -15.07 -0.33 -2.31
C VAL A 48 -16.25 -1.15 -1.81
N GLU A 49 -16.08 -1.86 -0.69
CA GLU A 49 -17.14 -2.69 -0.10
C GLU A 49 -18.38 -1.88 0.24
N LYS A 50 -18.23 -0.69 0.85
CA LYS A 50 -19.38 0.15 1.19
C LYS A 50 -20.05 0.77 -0.02
N GLN A 51 -19.29 1.11 -1.07
CA GLN A 51 -19.88 1.56 -2.33
C GLN A 51 -20.69 0.44 -3.01
N GLN A 52 -20.23 -0.81 -2.94
CA GLN A 52 -20.94 -1.96 -3.54
C GLN A 52 -22.15 -2.39 -2.71
N THR A 53 -22.00 -2.52 -1.39
CA THR A 53 -23.02 -3.10 -0.50
C THR A 53 -24.06 -2.09 -0.01
N ALA A 54 -23.64 -0.85 0.26
CA ALA A 54 -24.51 0.20 0.80
C ALA A 54 -24.87 1.27 -0.23
N GLY A 55 -24.44 1.12 -1.49
CA GLY A 55 -24.75 2.04 -2.59
C GLY A 55 -24.19 3.45 -2.39
N TRP A 56 -23.11 3.60 -1.62
CA TRP A 56 -22.50 4.92 -1.38
C TRP A 56 -22.00 5.54 -2.69
N GLY A 57 -22.39 6.78 -2.94
CA GLY A 57 -21.86 7.57 -4.06
C GLY A 57 -20.40 7.96 -3.85
N ASP A 58 -19.78 8.51 -4.90
CA ASP A 58 -18.36 8.90 -4.86
C ASP A 58 -18.05 10.01 -3.84
N GLY A 59 -19.03 10.86 -3.53
CA GLY A 59 -18.93 11.92 -2.51
C GLY A 59 -18.64 11.44 -1.08
N VAL A 60 -18.75 10.14 -0.82
CA VAL A 60 -18.41 9.57 0.49
C VAL A 60 -16.92 9.65 0.79
N VAL A 61 -16.07 9.66 -0.24
CA VAL A 61 -14.62 9.74 -0.08
C VAL A 61 -14.22 11.09 0.49
N GLU A 62 -14.84 12.17 0.02
CA GLU A 62 -14.58 13.53 0.51
C GLU A 62 -15.03 13.70 1.97
N ARG A 63 -16.21 13.15 2.31
CA ARG A 63 -16.70 13.14 3.69
C ARG A 63 -15.77 12.35 4.61
N LEU A 64 -15.42 11.13 4.23
CA LEU A 64 -14.51 10.28 5.01
C LEU A 64 -13.15 10.95 5.20
N ALA A 65 -12.62 11.61 4.16
CA ALA A 65 -11.35 12.33 4.27
C ALA A 65 -11.41 13.51 5.25
N ALA A 66 -12.54 14.21 5.33
CA ALA A 66 -12.74 15.28 6.30
C ALA A 66 -12.84 14.72 7.73
N ASP A 67 -13.65 13.67 7.91
CA ASP A 67 -13.86 13.02 9.21
C ASP A 67 -12.54 12.44 9.76
N LEU A 68 -11.76 11.74 8.93
CA LEU A 68 -10.46 11.19 9.33
C LEU A 68 -9.44 12.27 9.68
N ARG A 69 -9.39 13.38 8.93
CA ARG A 69 -8.50 14.50 9.26
C ARG A 69 -8.88 15.18 10.57
N SER A 70 -10.18 15.26 10.87
CA SER A 70 -10.64 15.79 12.15
C SER A 70 -10.36 14.85 13.31
N ALA A 71 -10.47 13.53 13.10
CA ALA A 71 -10.20 12.52 14.12
C ALA A 71 -8.71 12.37 14.42
N PHE A 72 -7.86 12.61 13.42
CA PHE A 72 -6.41 12.43 13.51
C PHE A 72 -5.64 13.67 13.00
N PRO A 73 -5.69 14.80 13.72
CA PRO A 73 -5.15 16.08 13.25
C PRO A 73 -3.62 16.09 13.06
N ASP A 74 -2.88 15.32 13.86
CA ASP A 74 -1.42 15.22 13.78
C ASP A 74 -0.94 14.23 12.70
N MET A 75 -1.86 13.43 12.14
CA MET A 75 -1.55 12.44 11.12
C MET A 75 -1.71 13.01 9.71
N ARG A 76 -0.72 12.73 8.87
CA ARG A 76 -0.76 13.03 7.43
C ARG A 76 -1.24 11.80 6.67
N GLY A 77 -1.73 12.02 5.44
CA GLY A 77 -2.12 10.93 4.54
C GLY A 77 -3.63 10.71 4.37
N PHE A 78 -4.49 11.42 5.11
CA PHE A 78 -5.95 11.31 4.95
C PHE A 78 -6.58 12.39 4.07
N SER A 79 -5.86 12.85 3.03
CA SER A 79 -6.46 13.75 2.04
C SER A 79 -7.41 13.00 1.11
N SER A 80 -8.44 13.66 0.58
CA SER A 80 -9.41 13.01 -0.32
C SER A 80 -8.71 12.38 -1.52
N ALA A 81 -7.72 13.08 -2.09
CA ALA A 81 -6.88 12.56 -3.16
C ALA A 81 -6.08 11.31 -2.76
N ASN A 82 -5.65 11.18 -1.50
CA ASN A 82 -4.95 9.98 -1.05
C ASN A 82 -5.93 8.83 -0.81
N LEU A 83 -7.12 9.07 -0.28
CA LEU A 83 -8.15 8.03 -0.15
C LEU A 83 -8.58 7.49 -1.52
N TRP A 84 -8.72 8.36 -2.53
CA TRP A 84 -8.92 7.92 -3.91
C TRP A 84 -7.80 7.01 -4.41
N ARG A 85 -6.54 7.31 -4.08
CA ARG A 85 -5.40 6.44 -4.39
C ARG A 85 -5.45 5.12 -3.63
N MET A 86 -5.89 5.11 -2.36
CA MET A 86 -6.06 3.88 -1.58
C MET A 86 -7.11 2.96 -2.20
N LYS A 87 -8.28 3.52 -2.57
CA LYS A 87 -9.33 2.81 -3.30
C LYS A 87 -8.79 2.23 -4.61
N GLN A 88 -8.09 3.05 -5.39
CA GLN A 88 -7.52 2.62 -6.66
C GLN A 88 -6.45 1.54 -6.46
N PHE A 89 -5.58 1.72 -5.47
CA PHE A 89 -4.55 0.76 -5.11
C PHE A 89 -5.13 -0.62 -4.84
N TYR A 90 -6.18 -0.70 -4.02
CA TYR A 90 -6.92 -1.93 -3.78
C TYR A 90 -7.46 -2.52 -5.09
N LEU A 91 -8.25 -1.75 -5.85
CA LEU A 91 -8.88 -2.23 -7.09
C LEU A 91 -7.87 -2.73 -8.14
N THR A 92 -6.71 -2.08 -8.28
CA THR A 92 -5.67 -2.50 -9.22
C THR A 92 -5.12 -3.86 -8.84
N HIS A 93 -4.81 -4.08 -7.56
CA HIS A 93 -4.16 -5.30 -7.08
C HIS A 93 -5.13 -6.46 -6.82
N THR A 94 -6.44 -6.19 -6.74
CA THR A 94 -7.48 -7.23 -6.64
C THR A 94 -8.25 -7.44 -7.94
N SER A 95 -7.85 -6.79 -9.04
CA SER A 95 -8.50 -6.99 -10.34
C SER A 95 -8.28 -8.42 -10.83
N ALA A 96 -9.29 -8.99 -11.47
CA ALA A 96 -9.22 -10.36 -12.00
C ALA A 96 -8.06 -10.54 -12.98
N GLU A 97 -7.80 -9.54 -13.83
CA GLU A 97 -6.68 -9.52 -14.77
C GLU A 97 -5.33 -9.58 -14.04
N PHE A 98 -5.16 -8.77 -12.99
CA PHE A 98 -3.93 -8.76 -12.19
C PHE A 98 -3.72 -10.10 -11.48
N LEU A 99 -4.76 -10.61 -10.80
CA LEU A 99 -4.68 -11.88 -10.09
C LEU A 99 -4.41 -13.07 -11.02
N ALA A 100 -5.04 -13.10 -12.20
CA ALA A 100 -4.78 -14.11 -13.21
C ALA A 100 -3.32 -14.06 -13.70
N HIS A 101 -2.77 -12.87 -13.91
CA HIS A 101 -1.37 -12.72 -14.30
C HIS A 101 -0.42 -13.20 -13.20
N VAL A 102 -0.67 -12.83 -11.94
CA VAL A 102 0.13 -13.30 -10.80
C VAL A 102 0.08 -14.83 -10.70
N ALA A 103 -1.10 -15.44 -10.83
CA ALA A 103 -1.25 -16.90 -10.80
C ALA A 103 -0.40 -17.57 -11.89
N GLN A 104 -0.46 -17.07 -13.13
CA GLN A 104 0.35 -17.59 -14.24
C GLN A 104 1.85 -17.48 -13.99
N GLU A 105 2.34 -16.36 -13.45
CA GLU A 105 3.76 -16.20 -13.13
C GLU A 105 4.22 -17.12 -11.98
N MET A 106 3.31 -17.47 -11.07
CA MET A 106 3.59 -18.42 -9.98
C MET A 106 3.63 -19.87 -10.46
N GLU A 107 2.87 -20.21 -11.50
CA GLU A 107 2.84 -21.55 -12.14
C GLU A 107 4.05 -21.81 -13.05
N LYS A 108 4.71 -20.76 -13.56
CA LYS A 108 5.92 -20.93 -14.38
C LYS A 108 7.01 -21.62 -13.57
N PRO A 109 7.63 -22.71 -14.08
CA PRO A 109 8.73 -23.35 -13.39
C PRO A 109 9.90 -22.38 -13.28
N LYS A 110 10.10 -21.80 -12.09
CA LYS A 110 11.33 -21.06 -11.78
C LYS A 110 12.48 -22.05 -11.91
N THR A 111 13.39 -21.78 -12.84
CA THR A 111 14.67 -22.48 -12.91
C THR A 111 15.29 -22.51 -11.51
N SER A 112 15.62 -23.73 -11.09
CA SER A 112 16.15 -24.13 -9.78
C SER A 112 17.09 -23.11 -9.15
N PHE A 113 16.73 -22.57 -7.97
CA PHE A 113 17.76 -22.31 -6.96
C PHE A 113 17.26 -22.27 -5.51
N LEU A 114 15.98 -21.97 -5.21
CA LEU A 114 15.51 -21.95 -3.82
C LEU A 114 14.12 -22.57 -3.70
N ALA A 115 14.06 -23.90 -3.75
CA ALA A 115 12.91 -24.63 -3.24
C ALA A 115 12.94 -24.54 -1.70
N GLN A 116 12.33 -23.49 -1.15
CA GLN A 116 11.99 -23.47 0.26
C GLN A 116 10.63 -24.13 0.46
N PRO A 117 10.46 -24.98 1.49
CA PRO A 117 9.18 -25.58 1.80
C PRO A 117 8.20 -24.49 2.23
N VAL A 118 7.16 -24.27 1.43
CA VAL A 118 6.02 -23.41 1.77
C VAL A 118 5.24 -24.13 2.86
N ARG A 119 5.11 -23.50 4.04
CA ARG A 119 4.19 -23.99 5.07
C ARG A 119 2.77 -23.72 4.59
N GLU A 120 2.01 -24.79 4.34
CA GLU A 120 0.57 -24.72 4.09
C GLU A 120 -0.12 -24.06 5.27
N THR A 121 -0.51 -22.80 5.08
CA THR A 121 -1.34 -22.09 6.05
C THR A 121 -2.78 -22.31 5.63
N THR A 122 -3.52 -23.05 6.44
CA THR A 122 -4.96 -23.26 6.25
C THR A 122 -5.70 -21.94 6.46
N VAL A 123 -5.94 -21.20 5.38
CA VAL A 123 -6.77 -19.99 5.38
C VAL A 123 -8.06 -20.30 4.65
N THR A 124 -9.20 -20.18 5.34
CA THR A 124 -10.56 -20.28 4.81
C THR A 124 -10.84 -19.12 3.84
N GLY A 125 -11.06 -19.42 2.56
CA GLY A 125 -11.39 -18.44 1.52
C GLY A 125 -11.36 -19.08 0.12
N THR A 126 -11.93 -18.39 -0.87
CA THR A 126 -11.79 -18.78 -2.28
C THR A 126 -10.33 -18.59 -2.75
N ALA A 127 -9.89 -19.34 -3.76
CA ALA A 127 -8.50 -19.26 -4.26
C ALA A 127 -8.09 -17.83 -4.68
N SER A 128 -9.05 -17.06 -5.21
CA SER A 128 -8.84 -15.65 -5.58
C SER A 128 -8.61 -14.75 -4.37
N GLU A 129 -9.36 -14.95 -3.28
CA GLU A 129 -9.19 -14.19 -2.03
C GLU A 129 -7.86 -14.52 -1.35
N GLN A 130 -7.47 -15.79 -1.36
CA GLN A 130 -6.17 -16.22 -0.83
C GLN A 130 -5.01 -15.56 -1.61
N LEU A 131 -5.12 -15.51 -2.94
CA LEU A 131 -4.13 -14.85 -3.77
C LEU A 131 -4.09 -13.34 -3.55
N ALA A 132 -5.26 -12.70 -3.41
CA ALA A 132 -5.34 -11.27 -3.08
C ALA A 132 -4.68 -10.95 -1.72
N GLN A 133 -4.85 -11.82 -0.72
CA GLN A 133 -4.19 -11.66 0.58
C GLN A 133 -2.67 -11.85 0.48
N ALA A 134 -2.19 -12.81 -0.33
CA ALA A 134 -0.76 -12.96 -0.58
C ALA A 134 -0.17 -11.74 -1.31
N VAL A 135 -0.91 -11.18 -2.27
CA VAL A 135 -0.55 -9.94 -2.96
C VAL A 135 -0.48 -8.77 -1.97
N ARG A 136 -1.45 -8.64 -1.05
CA ARG A 136 -1.46 -7.61 0.01
C ARG A 136 -0.15 -7.61 0.81
N GLU A 137 0.31 -8.80 1.22
CA GLU A 137 1.59 -8.91 1.92
C GLU A 137 2.79 -8.56 1.03
N LEU A 138 2.79 -8.94 -0.25
CA LEU A 138 3.88 -8.60 -1.17
C LEU A 138 3.99 -7.09 -1.41
N VAL A 139 2.86 -6.41 -1.63
CA VAL A 139 2.85 -4.96 -1.93
C VAL A 139 3.23 -4.12 -0.71
N SER A 140 3.02 -4.62 0.51
CA SER A 140 3.41 -3.95 1.75
C SER A 140 4.94 -3.76 1.91
N ALA A 141 5.74 -4.59 1.23
CA ALA A 141 7.20 -4.47 1.22
C ALA A 141 7.70 -3.26 0.39
N VAL A 142 6.83 -2.67 -0.43
CA VAL A 142 7.16 -1.54 -1.31
C VAL A 142 6.69 -0.23 -0.69
N PRO A 143 7.54 0.82 -0.60
CA PRO A 143 7.12 2.09 -0.02
C PRO A 143 5.97 2.77 -0.76
N TRP A 144 5.05 3.40 -0.01
CA TRP A 144 3.82 4.00 -0.56
C TRP A 144 4.06 4.96 -1.74
N GLY A 145 5.14 5.75 -1.71
CA GLY A 145 5.47 6.65 -2.81
C GLY A 145 5.70 5.94 -4.15
N HIS A 146 6.22 4.71 -4.13
CA HIS A 146 6.38 3.91 -5.35
C HIS A 146 5.05 3.40 -5.88
N HIS A 147 4.12 3.01 -5.00
CA HIS A 147 2.75 2.65 -5.40
C HIS A 147 2.06 3.82 -6.09
N ILE A 148 2.16 5.04 -5.54
CA ILE A 148 1.62 6.24 -6.18
C ILE A 148 2.24 6.45 -7.57
N ASN A 149 3.56 6.31 -7.70
CA ASN A 149 4.27 6.48 -8.97
C ASN A 149 3.91 5.41 -10.00
N ALA A 150 3.67 4.17 -9.58
CA ALA A 150 3.20 3.11 -10.45
C ALA A 150 1.77 3.39 -10.91
N LEU A 151 0.87 3.69 -9.98
CA LEU A 151 -0.53 4.01 -10.27
C LEU A 151 -0.64 5.22 -11.21
N SER A 152 0.16 6.26 -11.05
CA SER A 152 0.12 7.44 -11.94
C SER A 152 0.51 7.14 -13.38
N ARG A 153 1.26 6.05 -13.63
CA ARG A 153 1.70 5.62 -14.97
C ARG A 153 0.77 4.60 -15.59
N LEU A 154 0.16 3.73 -14.77
CA LEU A 154 -0.83 2.75 -15.22
C LEU A 154 -2.20 3.38 -15.50
N THR A 155 -2.43 4.60 -15.00
CA THR A 155 -3.72 5.29 -15.11
C THR A 155 -3.57 6.50 -16.00
N HIS A 156 -4.04 6.41 -17.25
CA HIS A 156 -4.12 7.57 -18.13
C HIS A 156 -5.05 8.64 -17.50
N PRO A 157 -4.69 9.94 -17.47
CA PRO A 157 -5.44 11.00 -16.77
C PRO A 157 -6.88 11.24 -17.26
N ALA A 158 -7.27 10.64 -18.40
CA ALA A 158 -8.66 10.64 -18.87
C ALA A 158 -9.59 9.86 -17.92
N ALA A 159 -9.12 8.78 -17.29
CA ALA A 159 -9.94 7.92 -16.44
C ALA A 159 -10.34 8.58 -15.10
N LEU A 160 -9.56 9.55 -14.60
CA LEU A 160 -9.83 10.23 -13.32
C LEU A 160 -10.90 11.33 -13.42
N ARG A 161 -11.20 11.85 -14.62
CA ARG A 161 -12.24 12.88 -14.82
C ARG A 161 -13.50 12.34 -15.50
N HIS A 162 -13.40 11.30 -16.33
CA HIS A 162 -14.54 10.82 -17.10
C HIS A 162 -15.52 9.93 -16.32
N SER A 163 -15.11 9.28 -15.23
CA SER A 163 -16.06 8.61 -14.33
C SER A 163 -16.92 9.60 -13.54
N CYS A 164 -16.40 10.80 -13.26
CA CYS A 164 -17.09 11.85 -12.52
C CYS A 164 -18.06 12.68 -13.39
N LEU A 165 -17.77 12.84 -14.69
CA LEU A 165 -18.61 13.65 -15.60
C LEU A 165 -19.67 12.83 -16.33
N ARG A 166 -19.44 11.54 -16.64
CA ARG A 166 -20.37 10.79 -17.51
C ARG A 166 -21.64 10.29 -16.82
N ARG A 167 -21.72 10.33 -15.47
CA ARG A 167 -22.88 9.82 -14.71
C ARG A 167 -23.86 10.90 -14.23
N ASN A 168 -23.47 12.18 -14.28
CA ASN A 168 -24.34 13.31 -13.91
C ASN A 168 -25.19 13.84 -15.09
N ASP A 169 -24.85 13.50 -16.33
CA ASP A 169 -25.64 13.87 -17.52
C ASP A 169 -26.83 12.92 -17.76
N ASP A 170 -26.75 11.69 -17.27
CA ASP A 170 -27.82 10.67 -17.43
C ASP A 170 -28.98 10.87 -16.44
N LYS A 171 -28.72 11.51 -15.29
CA LYS A 171 -29.76 11.82 -14.28
C LYS A 171 -30.46 13.17 -14.46
N ARG A 172 -30.19 13.88 -15.56
CA ARG A 172 -30.84 15.16 -15.93
C ARG A 172 -31.76 15.05 -17.15
N ARG A 173 -32.05 13.83 -17.62
CA ARG A 173 -32.92 13.54 -18.76
C ARG A 173 -34.05 12.57 -18.43
N GLU A 174 -34.59 12.66 -17.21
CA GLU A 174 -35.87 12.05 -16.83
C GLU A 174 -36.70 13.07 -16.05
#